data_AF-A0A7V1EDV1-F1
#
_entry.id   AF-A0A7V1EDV1-F1
#
_cell.length_a   1.000
_cell.length_b   1.000
_cell.length_c   1.000
_cell.angle_alpha   90.00
_cell.angle_beta   90.00
_cell.angle_gamma   90.00
#
_symmetry.space_group_name_H-M   'P 1'
#
loop_
_entity.id
_entity.type
_entity.pdbx_description
1 polymer ?
#
loop_
_entity_poly.entity_id
_entity_poly.type
_entity_poly.pdbx_seq_one_letter_code
_entity_poly.pdbx_strand_id
1 'polypeptide(L)'
;MKKIAIMAAAVCLLSTLFLGACSFLTVQGPGNIVRESRDVNNFNNISLLGTGNINISQGYEESLTIETDDNLMEFIETKVEDGALDIDISDGVILKPSKGIDYNICVKDINRISVYGSTKIYARSIYTADEFSIEISGLESNR
;
A
#
# COMPACT_ATOMS: atom_id res chain seq x y z
N MET A 1 13.50 -48.81 -25.49
CA MET A 1 12.24 -48.07 -25.73
C MET A 1 11.44 -47.83 -24.44
N LYS A 2 11.08 -48.86 -23.64
CA LYS A 2 10.32 -48.69 -22.39
C LYS A 2 10.98 -47.77 -21.33
N LYS A 3 12.30 -47.84 -21.16
CA LYS A 3 13.05 -46.99 -20.21
C LYS A 3 13.05 -45.50 -20.59
N ILE A 4 13.07 -45.19 -21.88
CA ILE A 4 13.03 -43.80 -22.39
C ILE A 4 11.64 -43.20 -22.18
N ALA A 5 10.57 -44.00 -22.37
CA ALA A 5 9.20 -43.58 -22.08
C ALA A 5 8.97 -43.32 -20.58
N ILE A 6 9.56 -44.14 -19.69
CA ILE A 6 9.47 -43.94 -18.24
C ILE A 6 10.24 -42.69 -17.80
N MET A 7 11.42 -42.42 -18.38
CA MET A 7 12.20 -41.22 -18.10
C MET A 7 11.49 -39.94 -18.59
N ALA A 8 10.88 -39.97 -19.77
CA ALA A 8 10.11 -38.84 -20.30
C ALA A 8 8.87 -38.53 -19.45
N ALA A 9 8.17 -39.56 -18.96
CA ALA A 9 7.02 -39.39 -18.06
C ALA A 9 7.42 -38.76 -16.71
N ALA A 10 8.59 -39.11 -16.16
CA ALA A 10 9.10 -38.54 -14.91
C ALA A 10 9.50 -37.06 -15.05
N VAL A 11 10.05 -36.66 -16.20
CA VAL A 11 10.40 -35.25 -16.47
C VAL A 11 9.15 -34.37 -16.66
N CYS A 12 8.11 -34.89 -17.30
CA CYS A 12 6.83 -34.18 -17.40
C CYS A 12 6.13 -34.00 -16.05
N LEU A 13 6.19 -35.00 -15.15
CA LEU A 13 5.60 -34.89 -13.81
C LEU A 13 6.33 -33.89 -12.90
N LEU A 14 7.63 -33.68 -13.11
CA LEU A 14 8.43 -32.70 -12.35
C LEU A 14 8.21 -31.27 -12.84
N SER A 15 7.89 -31.08 -14.13
CA SER A 15 7.64 -29.75 -14.71
C SER A 15 6.32 -29.09 -14.25
N THR A 16 5.34 -29.88 -13.78
CA THR A 16 4.07 -29.33 -13.26
C THR A 16 4.17 -28.83 -11.82
N LEU A 17 5.28 -29.08 -11.11
CA LEU A 17 5.48 -28.67 -9.71
C LEU A 17 5.94 -27.20 -9.55
N PHE A 18 6.21 -26.50 -10.66
CA PHE A 18 6.64 -25.09 -10.66
C PHE A 18 5.54 -24.09 -11.04
N LEU A 19 4.27 -24.53 -11.14
CA LEU A 19 3.14 -23.58 -11.11
C LEU A 19 2.89 -23.16 -9.66
N GLY A 20 3.78 -22.34 -9.12
CA GLY A 20 3.48 -21.56 -7.92
C GLY A 20 2.35 -20.61 -8.26
N ALA A 21 1.12 -20.98 -7.88
CA ALA A 21 -0.01 -20.08 -7.95
C ALA A 21 0.30 -18.91 -6.98
N CYS A 22 0.45 -17.70 -7.50
CA CYS A 22 0.34 -16.49 -6.67
C CYS A 22 -1.09 -16.43 -6.16
N SER A 23 -1.35 -17.09 -5.03
CA SER A 23 -2.63 -17.02 -4.35
C SER A 23 -2.67 -15.73 -3.55
N PHE A 24 -3.44 -14.76 -4.05
CA PHE A 24 -3.73 -13.56 -3.28
C PHE A 24 -4.80 -13.86 -2.22
N LEU A 25 -4.56 -13.44 -0.98
CA LEU A 25 -5.56 -13.44 0.08
C LEU A 25 -6.43 -12.19 -0.05
N THR A 26 -7.73 -12.37 -0.31
CA THR A 26 -8.67 -11.24 -0.31
C THR A 26 -9.33 -11.11 1.06
N VAL A 27 -9.21 -9.94 1.69
CA VAL A 27 -9.80 -9.66 3.01
C VAL A 27 -10.89 -8.60 2.86
N GLN A 28 -12.11 -8.94 3.29
CA GLN A 28 -13.28 -8.06 3.22
C GLN A 28 -13.49 -7.35 4.57
N GLY A 29 -13.63 -6.03 4.52
CA GLY A 29 -14.00 -5.23 5.68
C GLY A 29 -15.48 -5.43 6.06
N PRO A 30 -15.81 -5.71 7.35
CA PRO A 30 -17.17 -5.98 7.80
C PRO A 30 -18.02 -4.72 8.05
N GLY A 31 -17.45 -3.52 7.99
CA GLY A 31 -18.12 -2.25 8.31
C GLY A 31 -17.70 -1.61 9.64
N ASN A 32 -16.80 -2.26 10.39
CA ASN A 32 -16.37 -1.82 11.71
C ASN A 32 -15.20 -0.82 11.59
N ILE A 33 -15.53 0.43 11.30
CA ILE A 33 -14.51 1.47 11.11
C ILE A 33 -13.85 1.85 12.42
N VAL A 34 -12.52 1.77 12.45
CA VAL A 34 -11.66 2.19 13.55
C VAL A 34 -10.61 3.18 13.05
N ARG A 35 -9.96 3.86 14.00
CA ARG A 35 -8.90 4.81 13.74
C ARG A 35 -7.67 4.42 14.57
N GLU A 36 -6.53 4.27 13.92
CA GLU A 36 -5.25 3.95 14.57
C GLU A 36 -4.19 4.99 14.22
N SER A 37 -3.47 5.47 15.23
CA SER A 37 -2.30 6.33 15.04
C SER A 37 -1.04 5.47 14.99
N ARG A 38 -0.19 5.72 14.00
CA ARG A 38 1.10 5.04 13.84
C ARG A 38 2.22 5.94 14.33
N ASP A 39 3.21 5.36 15.00
CA ASP A 39 4.39 6.08 15.47
C ASP A 39 5.36 6.29 14.30
N VAL A 40 5.41 7.53 13.79
CA VAL A 40 6.19 7.92 12.63
C VAL A 40 6.82 9.30 12.87
N ASN A 41 8.06 9.50 12.43
CA ASN A 41 8.78 10.75 12.61
C ASN A 41 9.88 10.92 11.55
N ASN A 42 10.40 12.13 11.41
CA ASN A 42 11.54 12.47 10.55
C ASN A 42 11.36 12.09 9.07
N PHE A 43 10.21 12.45 8.49
CA PHE A 43 9.93 12.19 7.07
C PHE A 43 9.41 13.44 6.37
N ASN A 44 9.83 13.59 5.11
CA ASN A 44 9.37 14.65 4.21
C ASN A 44 9.02 14.11 2.81
N ASN A 45 9.08 12.79 2.64
CA ASN A 45 8.56 12.09 1.47
C ASN A 45 7.47 11.11 1.91
N ILE A 46 6.48 10.89 1.05
CA ILE A 46 5.39 9.94 1.28
C ILE A 46 5.39 8.97 0.10
N SER A 47 5.43 7.67 0.39
CA SER A 47 5.29 6.59 -0.56
C SER A 47 4.09 5.73 -0.17
N LEU A 48 3.13 5.53 -1.08
CA LEU A 48 1.99 4.65 -0.86
C LEU A 48 1.91 3.62 -1.98
N LEU A 49 1.92 2.33 -1.62
CA LEU A 49 1.58 1.23 -2.51
C LEU A 49 0.25 0.61 -2.07
N GLY A 50 -0.85 0.95 -2.73
CA GLY A 50 -2.14 0.37 -2.39
C GLY A 50 -3.37 1.14 -2.87
N THR A 51 -4.37 1.21 -1.99
CA THR A 51 -5.67 1.83 -2.26
C THR A 51 -6.08 2.71 -1.07
N GLY A 52 -6.86 3.75 -1.35
CA GLY A 52 -7.38 4.66 -0.33
C GLY A 52 -7.25 6.13 -0.68
N ASN A 53 -7.60 6.99 0.27
CA ASN A 53 -7.44 8.43 0.15
C ASN A 53 -6.29 8.89 1.04
N ILE A 54 -5.41 9.73 0.51
CA ILE A 54 -4.37 10.40 1.27
C ILE A 54 -4.84 11.82 1.56
N ASN A 55 -4.90 12.20 2.82
CA ASN A 55 -5.19 13.56 3.28
C ASN A 55 -3.92 14.12 3.91
N ILE A 56 -3.31 15.12 3.28
CA ILE A 56 -2.03 15.70 3.69
C ILE A 56 -2.26 17.12 4.21
N SER A 57 -1.65 17.42 5.35
CA SER A 57 -1.57 18.76 5.94
C SER A 57 -0.16 19.07 6.41
N GLN A 58 0.25 20.33 6.36
CA GLN A 58 1.46 20.78 7.04
C GLN A 58 1.17 21.30 8.45
N GLY A 59 2.05 20.97 9.41
CA GLY A 59 1.92 21.36 10.80
C GLY A 59 3.27 21.28 11.55
N TYR A 60 3.24 21.47 12.87
CA TYR A 60 4.46 21.48 13.69
C TYR A 60 4.97 20.09 14.06
N GLU A 61 4.10 19.08 14.02
CA GLU A 61 4.40 17.70 14.41
C GLU A 61 4.03 16.74 13.29
N GLU A 62 4.88 15.74 13.08
CA GLU A 62 4.64 14.67 12.11
C GLU A 62 3.66 13.67 12.71
N SER A 63 2.71 13.19 11.91
CA SER A 63 1.81 12.12 12.34
C SER A 63 1.21 11.36 11.17
N LEU A 64 0.87 10.10 11.42
CA LEU A 64 0.04 9.27 10.55
C LEU A 64 -1.11 8.70 11.37
N THR A 65 -2.33 8.90 10.87
CA THR A 65 -3.53 8.26 11.39
C THR A 65 -4.30 7.59 10.25
N ILE A 66 -4.59 6.31 10.43
CA ILE A 66 -5.27 5.46 9.45
C ILE A 66 -6.69 5.19 9.94
N GLU A 67 -7.68 5.36 9.06
CA GLU A 67 -9.08 5.04 9.33
C GLU A 67 -9.60 4.04 8.30
N THR A 68 -10.01 2.86 8.76
CA THR A 68 -10.60 1.79 7.94
C THR A 68 -11.24 0.71 8.83
N ASP A 69 -11.69 -0.40 8.25
CA ASP A 69 -12.19 -1.56 8.97
C ASP A 69 -11.12 -2.19 9.89
N ASP A 70 -11.51 -2.56 11.11
CA ASP A 70 -10.64 -3.12 12.15
C ASP A 70 -9.77 -4.30 11.68
N ASN A 71 -10.36 -5.26 10.97
CA ASN A 71 -9.68 -6.44 10.46
C ASN A 71 -8.71 -6.16 9.30
N LEU A 72 -8.74 -4.96 8.72
CA LEU A 72 -7.82 -4.59 7.63
C LEU A 72 -6.55 -3.92 8.16
N MET A 73 -6.58 -3.39 9.38
CA MET A 73 -5.49 -2.61 9.96
C MET A 73 -4.19 -3.41 10.12
N GLU A 74 -4.30 -4.72 10.33
CA GLU A 74 -3.14 -5.63 10.45
C GLU A 74 -2.37 -5.83 9.13
N PHE A 75 -3.01 -5.54 8.00
CA PHE A 75 -2.43 -5.70 6.66
C PHE A 75 -1.92 -4.39 6.04
N ILE A 76 -1.97 -3.30 6.80
CA ILE A 76 -1.45 -2.00 6.40
C ILE A 76 -0.14 -1.78 7.15
N GLU A 77 0.96 -1.93 6.45
CA GLU A 77 2.32 -1.80 6.97
C GLU A 77 2.80 -0.36 6.81
N THR A 78 3.50 0.15 7.82
CA THR A 78 4.02 1.51 7.82
C THR A 78 5.43 1.53 8.37
N LYS A 79 6.36 2.17 7.65
CA LYS A 79 7.74 2.37 8.10
C LYS A 79 8.26 3.71 7.62
N VAL A 80 9.23 4.26 8.35
CA VAL A 80 10.03 5.40 7.87
C VAL A 80 11.43 4.89 7.55
N GLU A 81 11.84 5.04 6.29
CA GLU A 81 13.16 4.64 5.81
C GLU A 81 13.69 5.74 4.88
N ASP A 82 14.96 6.16 5.07
CA ASP A 82 15.61 7.21 4.27
C ASP A 82 14.81 8.53 4.13
N GLY A 83 14.02 8.89 5.15
CA GLY A 83 13.20 10.10 5.16
C GLY A 83 11.90 10.00 4.35
N ALA A 84 11.55 8.79 3.89
CA ALA A 84 10.28 8.46 3.29
C ALA A 84 9.39 7.70 4.27
N LEU A 85 8.15 8.13 4.42
CA LEU A 85 7.09 7.35 5.04
C LEU A 85 6.53 6.40 3.98
N ASP A 86 6.87 5.11 4.10
CA ASP A 86 6.35 4.04 3.27
C ASP A 86 5.10 3.45 3.91
N ILE A 87 4.03 3.39 3.13
CA ILE A 87 2.75 2.80 3.51
C ILE A 87 2.41 1.74 2.46
N ASP A 88 2.38 0.48 2.88
CA ASP A 88 2.22 -0.66 1.98
C ASP A 88 1.08 -1.57 2.47
N ILE A 89 0.45 -2.27 1.52
CA ILE A 89 -0.40 -3.42 1.85
C ILE A 89 0.47 -4.67 1.87
N SER A 90 0.32 -5.50 2.92
CA SER A 90 1.08 -6.74 3.07
C SER A 90 1.09 -7.58 1.79
N ASP A 91 2.26 -8.17 1.49
CA ASP A 91 2.48 -8.95 0.28
C ASP A 91 1.42 -10.05 0.08
N GLY A 92 0.89 -10.13 -1.14
CA GLY A 92 -0.11 -11.13 -1.49
C GLY A 92 -1.50 -10.86 -0.90
N VAL A 93 -1.75 -9.70 -0.28
CA VAL A 93 -3.06 -9.35 0.28
C VAL A 93 -3.79 -8.35 -0.61
N ILE A 94 -5.10 -8.56 -0.80
CA ILE A 94 -6.01 -7.65 -1.47
C ILE A 94 -7.07 -7.22 -0.46
N LEU A 95 -7.05 -5.95 -0.08
CA LEU A 95 -8.04 -5.38 0.83
C LEU A 95 -9.29 -4.92 0.08
N LYS A 96 -10.46 -5.24 0.64
CA LYS A 96 -11.76 -4.73 0.20
C LYS A 96 -12.42 -3.99 1.36
N PRO A 97 -12.02 -2.72 1.61
CA PRO A 97 -12.60 -1.92 2.67
C PRO A 97 -14.08 -1.65 2.41
N SER A 98 -14.87 -1.56 3.48
CA SER A 98 -16.31 -1.31 3.42
C SER A 98 -16.65 0.13 3.03
N LYS A 99 -15.83 1.09 3.49
CA LYS A 99 -15.98 2.54 3.19
C LYS A 99 -14.76 3.18 2.54
N GLY A 100 -13.62 2.50 2.54
CA GLY A 100 -12.34 3.02 2.07
C GLY A 100 -11.25 2.90 3.14
N ILE A 101 -10.07 3.38 2.80
CA ILE A 101 -8.95 3.56 3.72
C ILE A 101 -8.55 5.03 3.64
N ASP A 102 -8.58 5.74 4.75
CA ASP A 102 -8.16 7.15 4.81
C ASP A 102 -6.84 7.25 5.58
N TYR A 103 -5.79 7.71 4.90
CA TYR A 103 -4.49 8.02 5.46
C TYR A 103 -4.41 9.53 5.74
N ASN A 104 -4.42 9.91 7.01
CA ASN A 104 -4.29 11.31 7.42
C ASN A 104 -2.85 11.56 7.86
N ILE A 105 -2.14 12.37 7.10
CA ILE A 105 -0.69 12.58 7.22
C ILE A 105 -0.43 14.06 7.53
N CYS A 106 0.21 14.31 8.67
CA CYS A 106 0.76 15.62 8.99
C CYS A 106 2.26 15.58 8.81
N VAL A 107 2.80 16.57 8.10
CA VAL A 107 4.24 16.73 7.85
C VAL A 107 4.70 18.12 8.27
N LYS A 108 5.97 18.25 8.63
CA LYS A 108 6.59 19.58 8.83
C LYS A 108 6.89 20.20 7.47
N ASP A 109 7.62 19.46 6.65
CA ASP A 109 7.99 19.80 5.28
C ASP A 109 7.61 18.67 4.32
N ILE A 110 7.38 18.99 3.05
CA ILE A 110 7.03 18.00 2.02
C ILE A 110 7.82 18.24 0.74
N ASN A 111 8.51 17.19 0.27
CA ASN A 111 9.34 17.22 -0.94
C ASN A 111 8.76 16.33 -2.05
N ARG A 112 8.29 15.13 -1.69
CA ARG A 112 7.78 14.16 -2.65
C ARG A 112 6.57 13.40 -2.14
N ILE A 113 5.62 13.17 -3.03
CA ILE A 113 4.54 12.21 -2.85
C ILE A 113 4.58 11.25 -4.03
N SER A 114 4.82 9.97 -3.76
CA SER A 114 4.83 8.89 -4.74
C SER A 114 3.71 7.92 -4.42
N VAL A 115 2.81 7.69 -5.37
CA VAL A 115 1.67 6.79 -5.16
C VAL A 115 1.54 5.79 -6.29
N TYR A 116 1.45 4.53 -5.89
CA TYR A 116 1.28 3.39 -6.77
C TYR A 116 -0.04 2.68 -6.43
N GLY A 117 -1.02 2.76 -7.33
CA GLY A 117 -2.32 2.08 -7.16
C GLY A 117 -3.55 2.96 -7.44
N SER A 118 -4.65 2.69 -6.74
CA SER A 118 -5.95 3.34 -6.96
C SER A 118 -6.29 4.25 -5.79
N THR A 119 -5.86 5.51 -5.88
CA THR A 119 -5.86 6.42 -4.73
C THR A 119 -6.26 7.83 -5.12
N LYS A 120 -6.85 8.57 -4.17
CA LYS A 120 -7.06 10.01 -4.31
C LYS A 120 -6.18 10.75 -3.32
N ILE A 121 -5.58 11.85 -3.75
CA ILE A 121 -4.71 12.68 -2.91
C ILE A 121 -5.39 14.02 -2.67
N TYR A 122 -5.53 14.38 -1.40
CA TYR A 122 -6.05 15.66 -0.93
C TYR A 122 -4.95 16.36 -0.14
N ALA A 123 -4.18 17.22 -0.81
CA ALA A 123 -3.23 18.11 -0.14
C ALA A 123 -3.93 19.43 0.19
N ARG A 124 -4.16 19.70 1.47
CA ARG A 124 -4.72 20.98 1.93
C ARG A 124 -3.64 21.75 2.67
N SER A 125 -3.60 23.06 2.46
CA SER A 125 -2.76 23.92 3.30
C SER A 125 -1.27 23.54 3.25
N ILE A 126 -0.74 23.33 2.05
CA ILE A 126 0.70 23.20 1.83
C ILE A 126 1.26 24.62 1.62
N TYR A 127 2.12 25.06 2.54
CA TYR A 127 2.62 26.43 2.63
C TYR A 127 4.11 26.55 2.27
N THR A 128 4.90 25.50 2.49
CA THR A 128 6.36 25.52 2.30
C THR A 128 6.83 24.24 1.63
N ALA A 129 7.42 24.39 0.44
CA ALA A 129 8.22 23.37 -0.22
C ALA A 129 9.27 24.07 -1.08
N ASP A 130 10.55 23.76 -0.88
CA ASP A 130 11.63 24.30 -1.73
C ASP A 130 11.55 23.71 -3.14
N GLU A 131 11.25 22.41 -3.22
CA GLU A 131 10.94 21.67 -4.44
C GLU A 131 9.89 20.62 -4.11
N PHE A 132 8.79 20.58 -4.87
CA PHE A 132 7.66 19.68 -4.62
C PHE A 132 7.36 18.83 -5.86
N SER A 133 7.31 17.51 -5.67
CA SER A 133 7.02 16.55 -6.73
C SER A 133 5.89 15.60 -6.35
N ILE A 134 4.99 15.35 -7.29
CA ILE A 134 3.94 14.33 -7.17
C ILE A 134 4.11 13.34 -8.33
N GLU A 135 4.27 12.08 -8.00
CA GLU A 135 4.27 10.97 -8.96
C GLU A 135 3.07 10.06 -8.65
N ILE A 136 2.21 9.86 -9.65
CA ILE A 136 1.06 8.97 -9.54
C ILE A 136 1.17 7.93 -10.65
N SER A 137 1.29 6.67 -10.25
CA SER A 137 1.35 5.53 -11.15
C SER A 137 0.22 4.57 -10.78
N GLY A 138 -0.90 4.66 -11.50
CA GLY A 138 -2.13 3.98 -11.12
C GLY A 138 -3.01 3.55 -12.30
N LEU A 139 -3.91 2.62 -12.04
CA LEU A 139 -5.03 2.28 -12.92
C LEU A 139 -6.28 2.98 -12.40
N GLU A 140 -6.57 4.17 -12.91
CA GLU A 140 -7.81 4.88 -12.60
C GLU A 140 -8.95 4.31 -13.47
N SER A 141 -9.83 3.49 -12.88
CA SER A 141 -11.08 3.10 -13.55
C SER A 141 -12.09 4.22 -13.39
N ASN A 142 -12.06 5.20 -14.30
CA ASN A 142 -13.09 6.23 -14.40
C ASN A 142 -14.45 5.56 -14.73
N ARG A 143 -15.36 5.50 -13.77
CA ARG A 143 -16.73 4.99 -13.93
C ARG A 143 -17.74 6.01 -13.43
#